data_AF-A0A7J9TPC6-F1
#
_entry.id   AF-A0A7J9TPC6-F1
#
_cell.length_a   1.000
_cell.length_b   1.000
_cell.length_c   1.000
_cell.angle_alpha   90.00
_cell.angle_beta   90.00
_cell.angle_gamma   90.00
#
_symmetry.space_group_name_H-M   'P 1'
#
loop_
_entity.id
_entity.type
_entity.pdbx_description
1 polymer ?
#
loop_
_entity_poly.entity_id
_entity_poly.type
_entity_poly.pdbx_seq_one_letter_code
_entity_poly.pdbx_strand_id
1 'polypeptide(L)'
;MNKQPVLNILKDIFQAYGYNIDSSYISDLVASKGVSDHIYIKLDSDVDYSSMRRFADSIKNTEGTGLYILNNRAPGEVAGFASQQDIIFWDKHDLESQIGKAILANTEGLPMKLDISPHDSQRIVERPEPTPVVGSRDDSIFGMFAESPASKPEPELAPVPVPVPEPVHEPAFKWPGLDTPPGQTYPESIGTGTFGMDQEEEIVRIPLPSMPINMAKTSAIKISQAKIGEVQDLLLKFIPNYIYKYEFDTKRKFRSKIIDLNGQGEGMVNAITGEHTFTRSPDILEYAEIITENYQIKEPTISDEEAKEKVLDAIIRKHSNKMKVDEVKGDTIISESKTLSPLENEIDLAINIVYVPVWEIQGKQNTIDINAYDGHILETPVDDDAEFV
;
A
#
# COMPACT_ATOMS: atom_id res chain seq x y z
N MET A 1 -8.35 -7.87 -7.52
CA MET A 1 -7.67 -6.56 -7.37
C MET A 1 -7.09 -6.48 -5.97
N ASN A 2 -5.86 -5.96 -5.79
CA ASN A 2 -5.25 -5.86 -4.47
C ASN A 2 -5.93 -4.72 -3.69
N LYS A 3 -6.68 -5.05 -2.63
CA LYS A 3 -7.38 -4.07 -1.78
C LYS A 3 -6.43 -3.31 -0.85
N GLN A 4 -5.20 -3.79 -0.67
CA GLN A 4 -4.25 -3.29 0.34
C GLN A 4 -3.79 -1.83 0.14
N PRO A 5 -3.50 -1.34 -1.09
CA PRO A 5 -3.08 0.05 -1.26
C PRO A 5 -4.12 1.07 -0.81
N VAL A 6 -5.40 0.81 -1.12
CA VAL A 6 -6.51 1.68 -0.73
C VAL A 6 -6.75 1.61 0.79
N LEU A 7 -6.63 0.42 1.38
CA LEU A 7 -6.72 0.27 2.84
C LEU A 7 -5.58 0.99 3.57
N ASN A 8 -4.36 1.02 3.01
CA ASN A 8 -3.24 1.78 3.60
C ASN A 8 -3.50 3.29 3.54
N ILE A 9 -3.97 3.80 2.40
CA ILE A 9 -4.36 5.22 2.30
C ILE A 9 -5.46 5.55 3.33
N LEU A 10 -6.45 4.68 3.48
CA LEU A 10 -7.49 4.87 4.49
C LEU A 10 -6.93 4.85 5.91
N LYS A 11 -5.98 3.95 6.23
CA LYS A 11 -5.30 3.95 7.54
C LYS A 11 -4.63 5.29 7.81
N ASP A 12 -3.84 5.78 6.88
CA ASP A 12 -3.09 7.04 7.02
C ASP A 12 -4.04 8.22 7.23
N ILE A 13 -5.13 8.26 6.45
CA ILE A 13 -6.19 9.25 6.57
C ILE A 13 -6.78 9.19 7.99
N PHE A 14 -7.32 8.06 8.42
CA PHE A 14 -7.97 7.94 9.74
C PHE A 14 -7.00 8.17 10.92
N GLN A 15 -5.74 7.74 10.81
CA GLN A 15 -4.69 8.02 11.79
C GLN A 15 -4.37 9.52 11.88
N ALA A 16 -4.32 10.23 10.74
CA ALA A 16 -4.16 11.69 10.73
C ALA A 16 -5.33 12.41 11.44
N TYR A 17 -6.52 11.82 11.49
CA TYR A 17 -7.66 12.32 12.28
C TYR A 17 -7.65 11.92 13.76
N GLY A 18 -6.62 11.20 14.21
CA GLY A 18 -6.49 10.71 15.58
C GLY A 18 -7.39 9.51 15.90
N TYR A 19 -7.77 8.72 14.88
CA TYR A 19 -8.34 7.40 15.12
C TYR A 19 -7.20 6.37 15.23
N ASN A 20 -7.34 5.44 16.17
CA ASN A 20 -6.55 4.22 16.20
C ASN A 20 -7.13 3.23 15.19
N ILE A 21 -6.28 2.51 14.48
CA ILE A 21 -6.73 1.55 13.47
C ILE A 21 -6.43 0.13 13.94
N ASP A 22 -7.50 -0.66 14.04
CA ASP A 22 -7.46 -2.07 14.40
C ASP A 22 -7.97 -2.93 13.24
N SER A 23 -7.50 -4.17 13.19
CA SER A 23 -8.05 -5.20 12.30
C SER A 23 -9.22 -5.92 12.97
N SER A 24 -10.27 -6.24 12.22
CA SER A 24 -11.43 -6.98 12.73
C SER A 24 -11.82 -8.13 11.83
N TYR A 25 -12.55 -9.10 12.37
CA TYR A 25 -13.09 -10.23 11.61
C TYR A 25 -14.39 -9.88 10.87
N ILE A 26 -15.04 -8.77 11.23
CA ILE A 26 -16.32 -8.32 10.66
C ILE A 26 -16.16 -7.25 9.57
N SER A 27 -15.00 -6.59 9.50
CA SER A 27 -14.70 -5.48 8.58
C SER A 27 -13.24 -5.53 8.15
N ASP A 28 -12.90 -4.85 7.04
CA ASP A 28 -11.52 -4.81 6.54
C ASP A 28 -10.63 -3.90 7.42
N LEU A 29 -11.21 -2.84 8.02
CA LEU A 29 -10.57 -2.00 9.04
C LEU A 29 -11.58 -1.59 10.11
N VAL A 30 -11.08 -1.23 11.29
CA VAL A 30 -11.85 -0.55 12.34
C VAL A 30 -11.07 0.68 12.77
N ALA A 31 -11.67 1.85 12.63
CA ALA A 31 -11.14 3.10 13.16
C ALA A 31 -11.83 3.41 14.49
N SER A 32 -11.07 3.59 15.57
CA SER A 32 -11.57 3.86 16.91
C SER A 32 -11.04 5.19 17.45
N LYS A 33 -11.92 6.03 18.00
CA LYS A 33 -11.55 7.33 18.60
C LYS A 33 -12.24 7.53 19.94
N GLY A 34 -11.51 7.29 21.02
CA GLY A 34 -12.10 7.27 22.36
C GLY A 34 -12.89 5.99 22.63
N VAL A 35 -13.92 6.07 23.48
CA VAL A 35 -14.61 4.88 24.05
C VAL A 35 -15.86 4.47 23.26
N SER A 36 -16.44 5.37 22.46
CA SER A 36 -17.73 5.14 21.79
C SER A 36 -17.74 5.47 20.30
N ASP A 37 -16.63 5.95 19.72
CA ASP A 37 -16.57 6.28 18.30
C ASP A 37 -15.81 5.18 17.56
N HIS A 38 -16.56 4.22 17.03
CA HIS A 38 -16.03 3.11 16.25
C HIS A 38 -16.61 3.18 14.84
N ILE A 39 -15.74 3.19 13.84
CA ILE A 39 -16.10 3.16 12.43
C ILE A 39 -15.57 1.87 11.84
N TYR A 40 -16.49 1.00 11.44
CA TYR A 40 -16.18 -0.25 10.78
C TYR A 40 -16.12 0.00 9.28
N ILE A 41 -15.00 -0.30 8.63
CA ILE A 41 -14.77 0.03 7.23
C ILE A 41 -14.67 -1.26 6.43
N LYS A 42 -15.50 -1.38 5.39
CA LYS A 42 -15.49 -2.49 4.45
C LYS A 42 -15.22 -1.97 3.05
N LEU A 43 -14.24 -2.54 2.37
CA LEU A 43 -13.82 -2.16 1.01
C LEU A 43 -14.08 -3.31 0.06
N ASP A 44 -14.94 -3.12 -0.94
CA ASP A 44 -15.19 -4.09 -2.00
C ASP A 44 -14.83 -3.53 -3.39
N SER A 45 -14.45 -4.43 -4.31
CA SER A 45 -14.06 -4.04 -5.67
C SER A 45 -15.26 -3.87 -6.60
N ASP A 46 -16.32 -4.63 -6.35
CA ASP A 46 -17.56 -4.66 -7.14
C ASP A 46 -18.77 -4.62 -6.21
N VAL A 47 -19.92 -4.24 -6.74
CA VAL A 47 -21.18 -4.18 -5.98
C VAL A 47 -21.63 -5.60 -5.62
N ASP A 48 -21.62 -5.93 -4.33
CA ASP A 48 -22.24 -7.14 -3.79
C ASP A 48 -23.26 -6.78 -2.70
N TYR A 49 -24.54 -6.75 -3.07
CA TYR A 49 -25.65 -6.49 -2.16
C TYR A 49 -25.75 -7.50 -1.02
N SER A 50 -25.30 -8.75 -1.22
CA SER A 50 -25.32 -9.78 -0.17
C SER A 50 -24.19 -9.53 0.83
N SER A 51 -22.99 -9.18 0.36
CA SER A 51 -21.86 -8.77 1.19
C SER A 51 -22.20 -7.51 2.01
N MET A 52 -22.78 -6.50 1.37
CA MET A 52 -23.20 -5.24 1.98
C MET A 52 -24.29 -5.46 3.05
N ARG A 53 -25.30 -6.30 2.78
CA ARG A 53 -26.32 -6.64 3.78
C ARG A 53 -25.73 -7.40 4.98
N ARG A 54 -24.87 -8.40 4.74
CA ARG A 54 -24.20 -9.15 5.82
C ARG A 54 -23.34 -8.24 6.69
N PHE A 55 -22.65 -7.29 6.07
CA PHE A 55 -21.88 -6.28 6.77
C PHE A 55 -22.81 -5.41 7.64
N ALA A 56 -23.86 -4.83 7.08
CA ALA A 56 -24.82 -4.01 7.83
C ALA A 56 -25.45 -4.78 9.01
N ASP A 57 -25.84 -6.04 8.81
CA ASP A 57 -26.40 -6.87 9.88
C ASP A 57 -25.37 -7.21 10.98
N SER A 58 -24.09 -7.29 10.63
CA SER A 58 -23.01 -7.45 11.59
C SER A 58 -22.79 -6.16 12.41
N ILE A 59 -22.94 -4.99 11.78
CA ILE A 59 -22.78 -3.68 12.45
C ILE A 59 -23.96 -3.34 13.36
N LYS A 60 -25.20 -3.71 13.00
CA LYS A 60 -26.40 -3.48 13.85
C LYS A 60 -26.27 -4.07 15.27
N ASN A 61 -25.41 -5.07 15.45
CA ASN A 61 -25.14 -5.69 16.75
C ASN A 61 -23.96 -5.05 17.51
N THR A 62 -23.42 -3.93 16.99
CA THR A 62 -22.27 -3.20 17.55
C THR A 62 -22.63 -1.74 17.79
N GLU A 63 -21.96 -1.07 18.74
CA GLU A 63 -22.20 0.35 19.06
C GLU A 63 -21.47 1.32 18.11
N GLY A 64 -21.18 0.92 16.87
CA GLY A 64 -20.38 1.72 15.92
C GLY A 64 -21.06 1.96 14.57
N THR A 65 -20.45 2.84 13.77
CA THR A 65 -20.93 3.24 12.46
C THR A 65 -20.31 2.37 11.36
N GLY A 66 -21.12 1.89 10.42
CA GLY A 66 -20.63 1.13 9.27
C GLY A 66 -20.32 2.05 8.09
N LEU A 67 -19.11 1.95 7.54
CA LEU A 67 -18.68 2.60 6.31
C LEU A 67 -18.37 1.55 5.24
N TYR A 68 -19.11 1.57 4.14
CA TYR A 68 -18.93 0.69 3.00
C TYR A 68 -18.37 1.46 1.82
N ILE A 69 -17.23 1.02 1.29
CA ILE A 69 -16.47 1.70 0.25
C ILE A 69 -16.40 0.80 -0.97
N LEU A 70 -16.74 1.34 -2.14
CA LEU A 70 -16.51 0.69 -3.42
C LEU A 70 -15.37 1.35 -4.18
N ASN A 71 -14.42 0.52 -4.64
CA ASN A 71 -13.29 0.98 -5.44
C ASN A 71 -13.66 1.30 -6.90
N ASN A 72 -14.92 1.10 -7.28
CA ASN A 72 -15.44 1.39 -8.61
C ASN A 72 -16.63 2.35 -8.51
N ARG A 73 -16.96 2.99 -9.64
CA ARG A 73 -18.11 3.89 -9.70
C ARG A 73 -19.39 3.06 -9.57
N ALA A 74 -20.22 3.41 -8.61
CA ALA A 74 -21.45 2.68 -8.34
C ALA A 74 -22.66 3.36 -9.02
N PRO A 75 -23.65 2.58 -9.49
CA PRO A 75 -24.96 3.12 -9.82
C PRO A 75 -25.62 3.76 -8.59
N GLY A 76 -26.39 4.83 -8.76
CA GLY A 76 -27.06 5.54 -7.65
C GLY A 76 -28.03 4.67 -6.83
N GLU A 77 -28.47 3.54 -7.37
CA GLU A 77 -29.29 2.53 -6.67
C GLU A 77 -28.55 1.87 -5.49
N VAL A 78 -27.22 1.79 -5.55
CA VAL A 78 -26.39 1.18 -4.50
C VAL A 78 -26.37 2.05 -3.25
N ALA A 79 -26.22 3.37 -3.42
CA ALA A 79 -26.31 4.32 -2.32
C ALA A 79 -27.68 4.26 -1.63
N GLY A 80 -28.76 4.17 -2.41
CA GLY A 80 -30.11 4.00 -1.88
C GLY A 80 -30.29 2.72 -1.04
N PHE A 81 -29.66 1.62 -1.46
CA PHE A 81 -29.67 0.36 -0.69
C PHE A 81 -28.85 0.47 0.61
N ALA A 82 -27.67 1.10 0.57
CA ALA A 82 -26.83 1.30 1.75
C ALA A 82 -27.53 2.15 2.81
N SER A 83 -28.17 3.25 2.41
CA SER A 83 -28.96 4.10 3.32
C SER A 83 -30.13 3.35 3.97
N GLN A 84 -30.79 2.43 3.24
CA GLN A 84 -31.83 1.57 3.82
C GLN A 84 -31.30 0.58 4.86
N GLN A 85 -30.00 0.29 4.85
CA GLN A 85 -29.33 -0.60 5.80
C GLN A 85 -28.63 0.15 6.95
N ASP A 86 -28.81 1.47 7.05
CA ASP A 86 -28.21 2.33 8.08
C ASP A 86 -26.66 2.29 8.09
N ILE A 87 -26.05 2.22 6.90
CA ILE A 87 -24.61 2.27 6.71
C ILE A 87 -24.24 3.39 5.73
N ILE A 88 -23.08 3.99 5.94
CA ILE A 88 -22.53 5.04 5.08
C ILE A 88 -21.90 4.38 3.87
N PHE A 89 -22.08 5.00 2.71
CA PHE A 89 -21.58 4.48 1.45
C PHE A 89 -20.72 5.52 0.74
N TRP A 90 -19.51 5.11 0.34
CA TRP A 90 -18.63 5.88 -0.54
C TRP A 90 -18.38 5.09 -1.82
N ASP A 91 -18.66 5.71 -2.97
CA ASP A 91 -18.18 5.20 -4.24
C ASP A 91 -16.74 5.67 -4.51
N LYS A 92 -16.20 5.31 -5.69
CA LYS A 92 -14.87 5.75 -6.11
C LYS A 92 -14.70 7.27 -6.09
N HIS A 93 -15.72 8.03 -6.50
CA HIS A 93 -15.64 9.49 -6.55
C HIS A 93 -15.64 10.10 -5.15
N ASP A 94 -16.48 9.58 -4.24
CA ASP A 94 -16.49 9.98 -2.84
C ASP A 94 -15.13 9.68 -2.19
N LEU A 95 -14.59 8.49 -2.41
CA LEU A 95 -13.29 8.08 -1.91
C LEU A 95 -12.17 9.02 -2.40
N GLU A 96 -12.08 9.27 -3.70
CA GLU A 96 -11.11 10.21 -4.29
C GLU A 96 -11.26 11.62 -3.72
N SER A 97 -12.50 12.09 -3.52
CA SER A 97 -12.81 13.38 -2.93
C SER A 97 -12.34 13.47 -1.48
N GLN A 98 -12.60 12.44 -0.66
CA GLN A 98 -12.15 12.40 0.73
C GLN A 98 -10.62 12.28 0.85
N ILE A 99 -9.96 11.53 -0.04
CA ILE A 99 -8.50 11.46 -0.10
C ILE A 99 -7.91 12.83 -0.46
N GLY A 100 -8.40 13.48 -1.52
CA GLY A 100 -7.92 14.79 -1.94
C GLY A 100 -8.10 15.85 -0.85
N LYS A 101 -9.26 15.83 -0.19
CA LYS A 101 -9.56 16.63 1.00
C LYS A 101 -8.55 16.38 2.13
N ALA A 102 -8.30 15.12 2.49
CA ALA A 102 -7.38 14.77 3.57
C ALA A 102 -5.94 15.21 3.29
N ILE A 103 -5.48 15.06 2.05
CA ILE A 103 -4.15 15.51 1.62
C ILE A 103 -4.03 17.04 1.75
N LEU A 104 -5.01 17.79 1.27
CA LEU A 104 -5.01 19.26 1.36
C LEU A 104 -5.07 19.75 2.81
N ALA A 105 -5.91 19.14 3.65
CA ALA A 105 -6.00 19.50 5.06
C ALA A 105 -4.68 19.25 5.82
N ASN A 106 -3.98 18.17 5.49
CA ASN A 106 -2.67 17.88 6.06
C ASN A 106 -1.62 18.94 5.66
N THR A 107 -1.71 19.49 4.45
CA THR A 107 -0.82 20.57 4.01
C THR A 107 -1.11 21.93 4.64
N GLU A 108 -2.36 22.18 5.05
CA GLU A 108 -2.81 23.46 5.61
C GLU A 108 -2.82 23.49 7.14
N GLY A 109 -2.58 22.35 7.81
CA GLY A 109 -2.59 22.24 9.27
C GLY A 109 -3.96 22.46 9.92
N LEU A 110 -5.04 22.35 9.13
CA LEU A 110 -6.41 22.53 9.60
C LEU A 110 -7.00 21.20 10.08
N PRO A 111 -7.76 21.18 11.21
CA PRO A 111 -8.48 19.99 11.63
C PRO A 111 -9.62 19.73 10.63
N MET A 112 -9.42 18.79 9.71
CA MET A 112 -10.46 18.40 8.77
C MET A 112 -11.51 17.52 9.46
N LYS A 113 -12.76 17.67 9.03
CA LYS A 113 -13.89 16.85 9.45
C LYS A 113 -14.19 15.85 8.33
N LEU A 114 -13.96 14.57 8.61
CA LEU A 114 -14.43 13.49 7.74
C LEU A 114 -15.96 13.61 7.60
N ASP A 115 -16.43 13.63 6.36
CA ASP A 115 -17.87 13.65 6.11
C ASP A 115 -18.42 12.23 6.25
N ILE A 116 -18.74 11.88 7.50
CA ILE A 116 -19.34 10.62 7.93
C ILE A 116 -20.87 10.81 8.03
N SER A 117 -21.41 11.84 7.37
CA SER A 117 -22.85 12.07 7.35
C SER A 117 -23.48 11.11 6.33
N PRO A 118 -24.61 10.46 6.63
CA PRO A 118 -25.38 9.76 5.61
C PRO A 118 -25.85 10.81 4.59
N HIS A 119 -25.26 10.82 3.39
CA HIS A 119 -25.62 11.81 2.38
C HIS A 119 -26.99 11.52 1.78
N ASP A 120 -27.94 12.39 2.12
CA ASP A 120 -29.12 12.68 1.33
C ASP A 120 -28.63 13.39 0.06
N SER A 121 -28.60 12.69 -1.07
CA SER A 121 -28.19 13.23 -2.36
C SER A 121 -29.23 14.23 -2.89
N GLN A 122 -29.28 15.45 -2.33
CA GLN A 122 -29.93 16.58 -2.99
C GLN A 122 -28.91 17.36 -3.82
N ARG A 123 -29.04 17.15 -5.12
CA ARG A 123 -28.47 17.89 -6.25
C ARG A 123 -28.16 19.35 -5.93
N ILE A 124 -26.93 19.76 -6.19
CA ILE A 124 -26.63 21.17 -6.48
C ILE A 124 -27.35 21.52 -7.78
N VAL A 125 -28.27 22.48 -7.65
CA VAL A 125 -29.12 23.05 -8.68
C VAL A 125 -28.29 23.82 -9.70
N GLU A 126 -28.64 23.61 -10.95
CA GLU A 126 -28.15 24.30 -12.15
C GLU A 126 -28.12 25.83 -12.00
N ARG A 127 -27.05 26.44 -12.50
CA ARG A 127 -27.00 27.88 -12.78
C ARG A 127 -27.86 28.15 -14.05
N PRO A 128 -28.78 29.12 -14.04
CA PRO A 128 -29.73 29.29 -15.13
C PRO A 128 -29.12 30.06 -16.30
N GLU A 129 -29.25 29.54 -17.51
CA GLU A 129 -29.22 30.33 -18.74
C GLU A 129 -30.65 30.55 -19.28
N PRO A 130 -30.90 31.67 -19.99
CA PRO A 130 -32.21 32.30 -20.02
C PRO A 130 -33.16 31.68 -21.05
N THR A 131 -34.43 31.73 -20.68
CA THR A 131 -35.63 31.39 -21.45
C THR A 131 -35.70 32.04 -22.83
N PRO A 132 -36.37 31.37 -23.78
CA PRO A 132 -37.34 32.03 -24.61
C PRO A 132 -38.76 31.50 -24.36
N VAL A 133 -39.70 32.43 -24.45
CA VAL A 133 -41.12 32.32 -24.10
C VAL A 133 -41.92 31.68 -25.24
N VAL A 134 -42.74 30.69 -24.84
CA VAL A 134 -44.05 30.22 -25.33
C VAL A 134 -44.64 30.80 -26.64
N GLY A 135 -45.16 29.88 -27.47
CA GLY A 135 -46.31 30.08 -28.38
C GLY A 135 -46.43 28.89 -29.35
N SER A 136 -47.11 27.80 -28.98
CA SER A 136 -48.55 27.52 -29.15
C SER A 136 -48.97 27.02 -30.55
N ARG A 137 -49.74 25.93 -30.53
CA ARG A 137 -50.77 25.44 -31.46
C ARG A 137 -50.42 24.56 -32.69
N ASP A 138 -51.04 23.38 -32.60
CA ASP A 138 -51.95 22.74 -33.55
C ASP A 138 -51.43 21.93 -34.76
N ASP A 139 -52.00 20.72 -34.81
CA ASP A 139 -52.41 19.88 -35.95
C ASP A 139 -51.40 19.02 -36.73
N SER A 140 -51.50 17.71 -36.41
CA SER A 140 -51.59 16.53 -37.29
C SER A 140 -51.56 16.77 -38.81
N ILE A 141 -50.89 15.90 -39.58
CA ILE A 141 -51.39 15.26 -40.82
C ILE A 141 -50.29 14.43 -41.55
N PHE A 142 -50.55 13.12 -41.70
CA PHE A 142 -50.01 12.15 -42.69
C PHE A 142 -48.49 11.84 -42.70
N GLY A 143 -48.00 10.63 -42.94
CA GLY A 143 -48.60 9.38 -43.42
C GLY A 143 -47.44 8.43 -43.79
N MET A 144 -47.66 7.13 -43.54
CA MET A 144 -46.77 6.00 -43.79
C MET A 144 -46.27 5.89 -45.25
N PHE A 145 -45.12 5.26 -45.49
CA PHE A 145 -45.03 3.97 -46.22
C PHE A 145 -43.60 3.40 -46.21
N ALA A 146 -43.53 2.08 -46.31
CA ALA A 146 -42.39 1.22 -46.01
C ALA A 146 -41.73 0.61 -47.28
N GLU A 147 -40.65 -0.12 -47.02
CA GLU A 147 -40.11 -1.29 -47.74
C GLU A 147 -39.09 -1.14 -48.90
N SER A 148 -37.91 -1.74 -48.65
CA SER A 148 -36.92 -2.27 -49.61
C SER A 148 -37.45 -3.54 -50.31
N PRO A 149 -36.84 -4.10 -51.39
CA PRO A 149 -35.58 -4.89 -51.30
C PRO A 149 -34.68 -4.92 -52.58
N ALA A 150 -33.63 -5.73 -52.49
CA ALA A 150 -32.40 -5.82 -53.28
C ALA A 150 -32.44 -6.55 -54.64
N SER A 151 -31.42 -6.37 -55.49
CA SER A 151 -30.47 -7.42 -55.99
C SER A 151 -29.55 -6.96 -57.16
N LYS A 152 -28.31 -7.47 -57.17
CA LYS A 152 -27.18 -7.34 -58.13
C LYS A 152 -27.41 -8.20 -59.41
N PRO A 153 -26.63 -8.15 -60.53
CA PRO A 153 -25.16 -8.38 -60.58
C PRO A 153 -24.34 -7.66 -61.70
N GLU A 154 -23.06 -8.04 -61.77
CA GLU A 154 -21.83 -7.47 -62.39
C GLU A 154 -21.55 -7.96 -63.85
N PRO A 155 -20.54 -7.43 -64.57
CA PRO A 155 -19.29 -8.22 -64.75
C PRO A 155 -17.94 -7.47 -64.92
N GLU A 156 -16.89 -8.15 -64.44
CA GLU A 156 -15.43 -8.26 -64.74
C GLU A 156 -14.66 -7.34 -65.71
N LEU A 157 -13.40 -7.01 -65.34
CA LEU A 157 -12.17 -7.16 -66.17
C LEU A 157 -10.88 -7.21 -65.29
N ALA A 158 -9.83 -7.82 -65.87
CA ALA A 158 -8.61 -8.49 -65.35
C ALA A 158 -7.47 -7.62 -64.70
N PRO A 159 -6.37 -8.24 -64.15
CA PRO A 159 -5.50 -7.65 -63.11
C PRO A 159 -4.19 -6.99 -63.60
N VAL A 160 -3.65 -6.07 -62.80
CA VAL A 160 -2.36 -5.36 -62.99
C VAL A 160 -1.49 -5.54 -61.72
N PRO A 161 -0.14 -5.64 -61.80
CA PRO A 161 0.68 -6.29 -60.78
C PRO A 161 1.02 -5.43 -59.56
N VAL A 162 1.32 -6.12 -58.46
CA VAL A 162 1.68 -5.58 -57.14
C VAL A 162 3.09 -4.97 -57.13
N PRO A 163 3.29 -3.74 -56.63
CA PRO A 163 4.60 -3.26 -56.21
C PRO A 163 4.85 -3.59 -54.73
N VAL A 164 6.06 -4.07 -54.45
CA VAL A 164 6.63 -4.31 -53.11
C VAL A 164 6.81 -2.98 -52.37
N PRO A 165 6.43 -2.83 -51.09
CA PRO A 165 6.88 -1.71 -50.27
C PRO A 165 8.20 -2.04 -49.56
N GLU A 166 9.23 -1.23 -49.84
CA GLU A 166 10.46 -1.08 -49.05
C GLU A 166 10.18 -0.44 -47.67
N PRO A 167 11.08 -0.64 -46.67
CA PRO A 167 10.85 -0.21 -45.30
C PRO A 167 11.07 1.30 -45.15
N VAL A 168 10.07 2.00 -44.61
CA VAL A 168 10.16 3.44 -44.31
C VAL A 168 10.67 3.62 -42.87
N HIS A 169 11.88 4.18 -42.77
CA HIS A 169 12.44 4.80 -41.58
C HIS A 169 11.57 5.99 -41.13
N GLU A 170 11.21 6.05 -39.85
CA GLU A 170 10.61 7.25 -39.24
C GLU A 170 11.69 8.33 -38.97
N PRO A 171 11.39 9.62 -39.20
CA PRO A 171 12.36 10.69 -39.08
C PRO A 171 12.42 11.28 -37.65
N ALA A 172 13.66 11.54 -37.21
CA ALA A 172 13.97 12.30 -36.00
C ALA A 172 13.50 13.76 -36.10
N PHE A 173 12.74 14.19 -35.10
CA PHE A 173 12.28 15.56 -34.93
C PHE A 173 13.45 16.46 -34.48
N LYS A 174 13.74 17.52 -35.24
CA LYS A 174 14.77 18.54 -34.93
C LYS A 174 14.09 19.88 -34.65
N TRP A 175 14.42 20.50 -33.53
CA TRP A 175 14.07 21.88 -33.22
C TRP A 175 15.04 22.88 -33.90
N PRO A 176 14.57 23.99 -34.49
CA PRO A 176 15.43 25.01 -35.06
C PRO A 176 15.68 26.19 -34.11
N GLY A 177 16.97 26.51 -33.92
CA GLY A 177 17.46 27.89 -33.75
C GLY A 177 17.81 28.37 -32.33
N LEU A 178 19.09 28.25 -31.95
CA LEU A 178 19.84 29.37 -31.35
C LEU A 178 21.35 29.14 -31.54
N ASP A 179 21.93 29.92 -32.46
CA ASP A 179 23.37 29.96 -32.70
C ASP A 179 24.11 30.51 -31.45
N THR A 180 25.11 29.78 -30.96
CA THR A 180 26.08 30.31 -29.98
C THR A 180 27.46 30.41 -30.65
N PRO A 181 28.11 31.59 -30.70
CA PRO A 181 29.50 31.69 -31.08
C PRO A 181 30.42 31.37 -29.87
N PRO A 182 31.65 30.87 -30.11
CA PRO A 182 32.53 30.41 -29.05
C PRO A 182 33.34 31.56 -28.45
N GLY A 183 33.47 31.53 -27.12
CA GLY A 183 34.52 32.22 -26.38
C GLY A 183 34.08 33.53 -25.70
N GLN A 184 33.85 33.45 -24.39
CA GLN A 184 34.23 34.50 -23.45
C GLN A 184 34.33 33.93 -22.04
N THR A 185 35.40 34.31 -21.37
CA THR A 185 35.91 33.80 -20.11
C THR A 185 35.55 34.70 -18.90
N TYR A 186 35.42 34.04 -17.73
CA TYR A 186 35.58 34.49 -16.32
C TYR A 186 34.45 35.30 -15.65
N PRO A 187 34.30 35.29 -14.29
CA PRO A 187 35.22 34.75 -13.27
C PRO A 187 34.62 33.83 -12.18
N GLU A 188 35.52 33.17 -11.45
CA GLU A 188 35.27 32.62 -10.11
C GLU A 188 34.75 33.70 -9.15
N SER A 189 33.67 33.40 -8.43
CA SER A 189 33.39 34.02 -7.13
C SER A 189 32.58 33.05 -6.26
N ILE A 190 33.30 32.36 -5.37
CA ILE A 190 33.00 32.10 -3.96
C ILE A 190 31.52 32.16 -3.55
N GLY A 191 30.97 30.96 -3.30
CA GLY A 191 30.22 30.62 -2.09
C GLY A 191 28.84 31.24 -1.88
N THR A 192 27.81 30.43 -2.12
CA THR A 192 26.67 30.21 -1.20
C THR A 192 25.87 29.01 -1.70
N GLY A 193 25.46 28.14 -0.78
CA GLY A 193 24.77 26.89 -1.08
C GLY A 193 23.48 27.10 -1.87
N THR A 194 23.41 26.42 -3.00
CA THR A 194 22.17 26.10 -3.70
C THR A 194 22.23 24.61 -3.99
N PHE A 195 21.49 23.81 -3.21
CA PHE A 195 21.07 22.48 -3.64
C PHE A 195 20.27 22.69 -4.92
N GLY A 196 20.93 22.41 -6.05
CA GLY A 196 20.42 22.65 -7.39
C GLY A 196 19.15 21.87 -7.64
N MET A 197 18.18 22.56 -8.21
CA MET A 197 16.99 21.99 -8.84
C MET A 197 17.41 21.01 -9.94
N ASP A 198 16.75 19.85 -9.93
CA ASP A 198 16.43 18.99 -11.07
C ASP A 198 17.58 18.71 -12.07
N GLN A 199 18.60 17.96 -11.63
CA GLN A 199 19.20 16.99 -12.53
C GLN A 199 18.26 15.77 -12.55
N GLU A 200 17.83 15.33 -13.73
CA GLU A 200 17.16 14.03 -13.88
C GLU A 200 18.17 12.95 -13.42
N GLU A 201 18.08 12.52 -12.15
CA GLU A 201 18.89 11.44 -11.61
C GLU A 201 18.63 10.19 -12.48
N GLU A 202 19.69 9.64 -13.09
CA GLU A 202 19.58 8.47 -13.96
C GLU A 202 19.18 7.25 -13.12
N ILE A 203 18.03 6.65 -13.44
CA ILE A 203 17.54 5.47 -12.72
C ILE A 203 18.35 4.25 -13.17
N VAL A 204 19.18 3.72 -12.27
CA VAL A 204 19.98 2.52 -12.53
C VAL A 204 19.25 1.31 -11.95
N ARG A 205 19.11 0.24 -12.75
CA ARG A 205 18.57 -1.04 -12.27
C ARG A 205 19.68 -2.03 -12.01
N ILE A 206 19.74 -2.53 -10.79
CA ILE A 206 20.69 -3.58 -10.41
C ILE A 206 19.94 -4.86 -10.03
N PRO A 207 20.46 -6.06 -10.35
CA PRO A 207 19.85 -7.34 -10.00
C PRO A 207 20.04 -7.65 -8.50
N LEU A 208 19.34 -6.90 -7.66
CA LEU A 208 19.38 -6.97 -6.21
C LEU A 208 17.94 -7.19 -5.71
N PRO A 209 17.61 -8.36 -5.13
CA PRO A 209 16.29 -8.60 -4.56
C PRO A 209 16.02 -7.58 -3.44
N SER A 210 15.08 -6.66 -3.65
CA SER A 210 14.86 -5.55 -2.71
C SER A 210 13.39 -5.20 -2.58
N MET A 211 13.06 -4.52 -1.48
CA MET A 211 11.79 -3.80 -1.40
C MET A 211 11.83 -2.59 -2.34
N PRO A 212 10.69 -2.16 -2.90
CA PRO A 212 10.64 -0.97 -3.75
C PRO A 212 10.93 0.28 -2.94
N ILE A 213 11.55 1.26 -3.59
CA ILE A 213 11.71 2.60 -3.03
C ILE A 213 10.42 3.37 -3.31
N ASN A 214 9.58 3.53 -2.29
CA ASN A 214 8.33 4.28 -2.40
C ASN A 214 8.46 5.72 -1.90
N MET A 215 9.56 6.04 -1.20
CA MET A 215 9.84 7.36 -0.67
C MET A 215 10.88 8.10 -1.53
N ALA A 216 10.46 9.22 -2.11
CA ALA A 216 11.36 10.14 -2.79
C ALA A 216 12.38 10.78 -1.82
N LYS A 217 13.59 11.04 -2.32
CA LYS A 217 14.68 11.74 -1.61
C LYS A 217 14.23 13.07 -1.00
N THR A 218 13.45 13.86 -1.73
CA THR A 218 12.93 15.16 -1.24
C THR A 218 11.96 15.00 -0.06
N SER A 219 11.19 13.91 0.00
CA SER A 219 10.32 13.60 1.13
C SER A 219 11.12 13.20 2.36
N ALA A 220 12.14 12.36 2.18
CA ALA A 220 13.06 11.97 3.25
C ALA A 220 13.76 13.19 3.88
N ILE A 221 14.24 14.14 3.05
CA ILE A 221 14.83 15.40 3.49
C ILE A 221 13.83 16.25 4.29
N LYS A 222 12.59 16.40 3.83
CA LYS A 222 11.58 17.19 4.55
C LYS A 222 11.26 16.60 5.92
N ILE A 223 11.12 15.28 6.01
CA ILE A 223 10.84 14.58 7.27
C ILE A 223 12.02 14.71 8.23
N SER A 224 13.25 14.56 7.74
CA SER A 224 14.45 14.65 8.58
C SER A 224 14.71 16.09 9.06
N GLN A 225 14.51 17.11 8.22
CA GLN A 225 14.68 18.52 8.58
C GLN A 225 13.86 18.93 9.81
N ALA A 226 12.66 18.37 9.97
CA ALA A 226 11.82 18.63 11.14
C ALA A 226 12.44 18.10 12.46
N LYS A 227 13.36 17.13 12.39
CA LYS A 227 13.99 16.50 13.55
C LYS A 227 15.45 16.90 13.78
N ILE A 228 16.26 17.02 12.71
CA ILE A 228 17.71 17.29 12.81
C ILE A 228 18.11 18.68 12.30
N GLY A 229 17.16 19.45 11.76
CA GLY A 229 17.41 20.78 11.22
C GLY A 229 18.10 20.72 9.86
N GLU A 230 19.29 21.31 9.75
CA GLU A 230 20.02 21.38 8.48
C GLU A 230 20.63 20.01 8.13
N VAL A 231 20.25 19.48 6.97
CA VAL A 231 20.78 18.23 6.42
C VAL A 231 22.16 18.47 5.80
N GLN A 232 23.15 17.69 6.22
CA GLN A 232 24.52 17.76 5.74
C GLN A 232 24.80 16.73 4.66
N ASP A 233 24.34 15.49 4.86
CA ASP A 233 24.53 14.40 3.91
C ASP A 233 23.30 13.48 3.86
N LEU A 234 23.18 12.74 2.76
CA LEU A 234 22.10 11.79 2.53
C LEU A 234 22.63 10.61 1.69
N LEU A 235 22.45 9.41 2.23
CA LEU A 235 22.92 8.15 1.65
C LEU A 235 21.77 7.15 1.57
N LEU A 236 21.61 6.49 0.41
CA LEU A 236 20.68 5.37 0.25
C LEU A 236 21.37 4.05 0.61
N LYS A 237 21.04 3.45 1.74
CA LYS A 237 21.55 2.14 2.15
C LYS A 237 20.59 1.02 1.75
N PHE A 238 21.10 -0.05 1.18
CA PHE A 238 20.39 -1.31 1.03
C PHE A 238 20.85 -2.26 2.14
N ILE A 239 19.97 -2.49 3.11
CA ILE A 239 20.25 -3.28 4.32
C ILE A 239 19.75 -4.73 4.12
N PRO A 240 20.63 -5.75 4.18
CA PRO A 240 20.25 -7.13 3.99
C PRO A 240 19.37 -7.62 5.15
N ASN A 241 18.29 -8.31 4.80
CA ASN A 241 17.34 -8.92 5.71
C ASN A 241 16.99 -10.32 5.20
N TYR A 242 16.94 -11.29 6.11
CA TYR A 242 16.39 -12.61 5.81
C TYR A 242 14.89 -12.59 5.99
N ILE A 243 14.13 -12.69 4.90
CA ILE A 243 12.68 -12.83 4.94
C ILE A 243 12.35 -14.32 4.96
N TYR A 244 11.46 -14.72 5.86
CA TYR A 244 11.09 -16.12 5.99
C TYR A 244 9.58 -16.33 6.06
N LYS A 245 9.16 -17.53 5.63
CA LYS A 245 7.81 -18.07 5.85
C LYS A 245 7.93 -19.43 6.50
N TYR A 246 7.03 -19.73 7.42
CA TYR A 246 6.98 -21.02 8.08
C TYR A 246 5.57 -21.58 8.15
N GLU A 247 5.48 -22.90 8.17
CA GLU A 247 4.27 -23.66 8.43
C GLU A 247 4.63 -24.95 9.18
N PHE A 248 3.75 -25.39 10.08
CA PHE A 248 3.80 -26.73 10.67
C PHE A 248 2.41 -27.17 11.12
N ASP A 249 2.17 -28.47 11.05
CA ASP A 249 1.01 -29.15 11.62
C ASP A 249 1.48 -30.46 12.25
N THR A 250 1.60 -30.48 13.58
CA THR A 250 2.11 -31.62 14.34
C THR A 250 1.19 -31.98 15.49
N LYS A 251 1.31 -33.22 15.99
CA LYS A 251 0.49 -33.74 17.09
C LYS A 251 1.38 -34.22 18.22
N ARG A 252 1.05 -33.81 19.45
CA ARG A 252 1.73 -34.25 20.66
C ARG A 252 0.79 -34.99 21.58
N LYS A 253 1.20 -36.18 21.99
CA LYS A 253 0.50 -36.94 23.03
C LYS A 253 1.00 -36.50 24.40
N PHE A 254 0.09 -36.06 25.25
CA PHE A 254 0.34 -35.84 26.68
C PHE A 254 -0.69 -36.60 27.49
N ARG A 255 -0.24 -37.62 28.23
CA ARG A 255 -1.10 -38.60 28.92
C ARG A 255 -2.10 -39.25 27.95
N SER A 256 -3.40 -39.14 28.23
CA SER A 256 -4.49 -39.65 27.41
C SER A 256 -4.98 -38.65 26.34
N LYS A 257 -4.43 -37.42 26.31
CA LYS A 257 -4.84 -36.37 25.37
C LYS A 257 -3.86 -36.26 24.20
N ILE A 258 -4.40 -36.10 23.00
CA ILE A 258 -3.66 -35.69 21.80
C ILE A 258 -3.90 -34.20 21.63
N ILE A 259 -2.83 -33.45 21.44
CA ILE A 259 -2.85 -32.00 21.30
C ILE A 259 -2.28 -31.69 19.92
N ASP A 260 -3.09 -31.06 19.08
CA ASP A 260 -2.64 -30.55 17.79
C ASP A 260 -1.88 -29.23 18.03
N LEU A 261 -0.71 -29.12 17.42
CA LEU A 261 0.13 -27.93 17.40
C LEU A 261 0.26 -27.53 15.93
N ASN A 262 -0.42 -26.45 15.55
CA ASN A 262 -0.34 -25.89 14.22
C ASN A 262 0.13 -24.44 14.30
N GLY A 263 0.85 -24.00 13.28
CA GLY A 263 1.33 -22.63 13.21
C GLY A 263 1.80 -22.31 11.80
N GLN A 264 1.45 -21.11 11.35
CA GLN A 264 1.97 -20.55 10.11
C GLN A 264 2.28 -19.07 10.33
N GLY A 265 3.19 -18.54 9.52
CA GLY A 265 3.45 -17.12 9.51
C GLY A 265 4.71 -16.76 8.75
N GLU A 266 5.12 -15.52 8.91
CA GLU A 266 6.27 -14.95 8.24
C GLU A 266 6.92 -13.88 9.12
N GLY A 267 8.10 -13.47 8.73
CA GLY A 267 8.87 -12.46 9.42
C GLY A 267 10.15 -12.09 8.69
N MET A 268 10.93 -11.23 9.33
CA MET A 268 12.23 -10.81 8.86
C MET A 268 13.28 -10.86 9.97
N VAL A 269 14.53 -11.05 9.57
CA VAL A 269 15.70 -10.90 10.43
C VAL A 269 16.67 -9.93 9.77
N ASN A 270 17.03 -8.85 10.46
CA ASN A 270 18.09 -7.97 9.99
C ASN A 270 19.41 -8.77 9.94
N ALA A 271 20.04 -8.85 8.77
CA ALA A 271 21.22 -9.69 8.56
C ALA A 271 22.52 -9.03 9.06
N ILE A 272 22.45 -7.81 9.60
CA ILE A 272 23.55 -7.12 10.27
C ILE A 272 23.36 -7.24 11.79
N THR A 273 22.25 -6.71 12.32
CA THR A 273 22.00 -6.65 13.77
C THR A 273 21.45 -7.96 14.36
N GLY A 274 20.91 -8.83 13.51
CA GLY A 274 20.20 -10.03 13.90
C GLY A 274 18.82 -9.75 14.52
N GLU A 275 18.32 -8.52 14.51
CA GLU A 275 16.99 -8.21 15.05
C GLU A 275 15.90 -9.01 14.32
N HIS A 276 15.05 -9.71 15.06
CA HIS A 276 13.99 -10.58 14.54
C HIS A 276 12.62 -9.95 14.76
N THR A 277 11.80 -9.89 13.72
CA THR A 277 10.42 -9.40 13.81
C THR A 277 9.44 -10.31 13.07
N PHE A 278 8.29 -10.57 13.71
CA PHE A 278 7.17 -11.24 13.06
C PHE A 278 6.34 -10.19 12.31
N THR A 279 6.58 -10.09 11.01
CA THR A 279 5.90 -9.13 10.13
C THR A 279 5.57 -9.79 8.79
N ARG A 280 4.59 -9.20 8.09
CA ARG A 280 4.19 -9.68 6.77
C ARG A 280 5.33 -9.48 5.77
N SER A 281 5.56 -10.44 4.88
CA SER A 281 6.51 -10.28 3.78
C SER A 281 5.96 -9.20 2.84
N PRO A 282 6.71 -8.12 2.56
CA PRO A 282 6.31 -7.11 1.58
C PRO A 282 6.52 -7.64 0.15
N ASP A 283 6.05 -6.88 -0.84
CA ASP A 283 6.27 -7.20 -2.25
C ASP A 283 7.74 -6.97 -2.61
N ILE A 284 8.44 -8.05 -2.97
CA ILE A 284 9.87 -8.03 -3.28
C ILE A 284 10.07 -7.94 -4.79
N LEU A 285 10.90 -7.00 -5.22
CA LEU A 285 11.35 -6.88 -6.60
C LEU A 285 12.62 -7.73 -6.80
N GLU A 286 12.79 -8.33 -7.97
CA GLU A 286 14.02 -9.05 -8.34
C GLU A 286 15.21 -8.11 -8.61
N TYR A 287 14.94 -6.81 -8.70
CA TYR A 287 15.90 -5.75 -8.97
C TYR A 287 15.63 -4.54 -8.07
N ALA A 288 16.69 -3.77 -7.78
CA ALA A 288 16.57 -2.48 -7.11
C ALA A 288 16.65 -1.35 -8.14
N GLU A 289 15.75 -0.38 -8.03
CA GLU A 289 15.80 0.87 -8.79
C GLU A 289 16.56 1.91 -7.96
N ILE A 290 17.79 2.19 -8.36
CA ILE A 290 18.64 3.17 -7.70
C ILE A 290 18.32 4.53 -8.28
N ILE A 291 17.77 5.39 -7.43
CA ILE A 291 17.32 6.73 -7.77
C ILE A 291 18.31 7.82 -7.33
N THR A 292 19.52 7.46 -6.90
CA THR A 292 20.53 8.45 -6.51
C THR A 292 21.94 7.90 -6.70
N GLU A 293 22.91 8.77 -6.97
CA GLU A 293 24.32 8.39 -7.13
C GLU A 293 24.97 7.95 -5.80
N ASN A 294 24.49 8.51 -4.67
CA ASN A 294 25.02 8.20 -3.34
C ASN A 294 24.24 7.03 -2.72
N TYR A 295 24.64 5.80 -3.06
CA TYR A 295 24.05 4.59 -2.48
C TYR A 295 25.12 3.61 -2.00
N GLN A 296 24.75 2.79 -1.02
CA GLN A 296 25.57 1.71 -0.48
C GLN A 296 24.76 0.44 -0.35
N ILE A 297 25.32 -0.69 -0.79
CA ILE A 297 24.75 -2.02 -0.53
C ILE A 297 25.57 -2.64 0.60
N LYS A 298 24.92 -2.97 1.72
CA LYS A 298 25.59 -3.61 2.85
C LYS A 298 25.69 -5.12 2.64
N GLU A 299 26.70 -5.74 3.21
CA GLU A 299 26.82 -7.20 3.22
C GLU A 299 26.21 -7.76 4.51
N PRO A 300 25.62 -8.97 4.47
CA PRO A 300 25.12 -9.62 5.68
C PRO A 300 26.28 -9.99 6.61
N THR A 301 26.14 -9.65 7.90
CA THR A 301 27.09 -10.03 8.96
C THR A 301 26.78 -11.42 9.51
N ILE A 302 25.49 -11.78 9.58
CA ILE A 302 25.05 -13.11 10.00
C ILE A 302 24.77 -14.01 8.79
N SER A 303 25.16 -15.28 8.91
CA SER A 303 24.96 -16.30 7.87
C SER A 303 23.50 -16.78 7.76
N ASP A 304 23.16 -17.40 6.64
CA ASP A 304 21.89 -18.08 6.41
C ASP A 304 21.58 -19.10 7.51
N GLU A 305 22.59 -19.87 7.95
CA GLU A 305 22.45 -20.88 9.00
C GLU A 305 22.14 -20.26 10.36
N GLU A 306 22.86 -19.20 10.75
CA GLU A 306 22.61 -18.47 12.00
C GLU A 306 21.23 -17.80 12.00
N ALA A 307 20.82 -17.24 10.86
CA ALA A 307 19.49 -16.69 10.69
C ALA A 307 18.41 -17.76 10.83
N LYS A 308 18.58 -18.93 10.20
CA LYS A 308 17.66 -20.07 10.34
C LYS A 308 17.53 -20.52 11.78
N GLU A 309 18.64 -20.70 12.49
CA GLU A 309 18.64 -21.09 13.90
C GLU A 309 17.85 -20.08 14.73
N LYS A 310 18.13 -18.78 14.56
CA LYS A 310 17.45 -17.71 15.29
C LYS A 310 15.95 -17.66 15.01
N VAL A 311 15.55 -17.88 13.75
CA VAL A 311 14.15 -17.93 13.34
C VAL A 311 13.44 -19.14 13.92
N LEU A 312 14.04 -20.33 13.86
CA LEU A 312 13.48 -21.56 14.45
C LEU A 312 13.29 -21.39 15.96
N ASP A 313 14.29 -20.84 16.65
CA ASP A 313 14.22 -20.55 18.08
C ASP A 313 13.05 -19.61 18.41
N ALA A 314 12.86 -18.55 17.63
CA ALA A 314 11.76 -17.61 17.80
C ALA A 314 10.39 -18.26 17.54
N ILE A 315 10.26 -19.08 16.49
CA ILE A 315 9.03 -19.81 16.15
C ILE A 315 8.67 -20.80 17.26
N ILE A 316 9.64 -21.63 17.69
CA ILE A 316 9.44 -22.63 18.74
C ILE A 316 9.00 -21.96 20.03
N ARG A 317 9.67 -20.87 20.44
CA ARG A 317 9.29 -20.11 21.65
C ARG A 317 7.89 -19.53 21.54
N LYS A 318 7.54 -18.91 20.41
CA LYS A 318 6.21 -18.32 20.18
C LYS A 318 5.08 -19.35 20.24
N HIS A 319 5.33 -20.56 19.73
CA HIS A 319 4.33 -21.64 19.68
C HIS A 319 4.47 -22.68 20.80
N SER A 320 5.23 -22.35 21.85
CA SER A 320 5.36 -23.18 23.04
C SER A 320 4.22 -22.92 24.02
N ASN A 321 3.38 -23.94 24.25
CA ASN A 321 2.26 -23.85 25.18
C ASN A 321 2.52 -24.67 26.46
N LYS A 322 2.44 -24.01 27.62
CA LYS A 322 2.48 -24.68 28.93
C LYS A 322 1.10 -25.26 29.24
N MET A 323 0.99 -26.59 29.22
CA MET A 323 -0.26 -27.28 29.53
C MET A 323 -0.20 -27.91 30.92
N LYS A 324 -1.29 -27.77 31.67
CA LYS A 324 -1.52 -28.48 32.92
C LYS A 324 -2.61 -29.52 32.72
N VAL A 325 -2.36 -30.73 33.20
CA VAL A 325 -3.36 -31.79 33.23
C VAL A 325 -3.50 -32.22 34.68
N ASP A 326 -4.73 -32.08 35.17
CA ASP A 326 -5.14 -32.58 36.47
C ASP A 326 -5.80 -33.95 36.27
N GLU A 327 -5.28 -34.96 36.96
CA GLU A 327 -5.83 -36.31 36.96
C GLU A 327 -6.29 -36.68 38.36
N VAL A 328 -7.55 -37.11 38.49
CA VAL A 328 -8.11 -37.57 39.76
C VAL A 328 -7.85 -39.07 39.88
N LYS A 329 -7.11 -39.48 40.91
CA LYS A 329 -6.84 -40.89 41.22
C LYS A 329 -7.29 -41.20 42.65
N GLY A 330 -8.50 -41.77 42.78
CA GLY A 330 -9.16 -41.93 44.07
C GLY A 330 -9.57 -40.57 44.65
N ASP A 331 -9.19 -40.28 45.89
CA ASP A 331 -9.47 -39.01 46.57
C ASP A 331 -8.35 -37.96 46.40
N THR A 332 -7.36 -38.22 45.53
CA THR A 332 -6.21 -37.34 45.28
C THR A 332 -6.25 -36.76 43.86
N ILE A 333 -6.00 -35.45 43.75
CA ILE A 333 -5.79 -34.75 42.47
C ILE A 333 -4.28 -34.63 42.24
N ILE A 334 -3.78 -35.16 41.13
CA ILE A 334 -2.40 -35.01 40.70
C ILE A 334 -2.38 -34.01 39.55
N SER A 335 -1.76 -32.85 39.77
CA SER A 335 -1.54 -31.82 38.75
C SER A 335 -0.15 -31.97 38.14
N GLU A 336 -0.07 -32.25 36.84
CA GLU A 336 1.19 -32.31 36.10
C GLU A 336 1.22 -31.22 35.02
N SER A 337 2.31 -30.45 34.96
CA SER A 337 2.52 -29.41 33.95
C SER A 337 3.62 -29.80 32.97
N LYS A 338 3.36 -29.71 31.67
CA LYS A 338 4.36 -29.93 30.61
C LYS A 338 4.27 -28.84 29.54
N THR A 339 5.42 -28.33 29.09
CA THR A 339 5.51 -27.46 27.92
C THR A 339 5.51 -28.30 26.66
N LEU A 340 4.65 -27.96 25.71
CA LEU A 340 4.60 -28.57 24.39
C LEU A 340 5.00 -27.55 23.35
N SER A 341 5.93 -27.94 22.48
CA SER A 341 6.52 -27.09 21.45
C SER A 341 6.70 -27.88 20.15
N PRO A 342 6.64 -27.24 18.98
CA PRO A 342 7.06 -27.86 17.74
C PRO A 342 8.56 -28.20 17.80
N LEU A 343 8.99 -29.25 17.08
CA LEU A 343 10.41 -29.53 16.87
C LEU A 343 10.91 -28.82 15.62
N GLU A 344 12.21 -28.52 15.58
CA GLU A 344 12.85 -27.88 14.42
C GLU A 344 12.59 -28.62 13.11
N ASN A 345 12.66 -29.95 13.13
CA ASN A 345 12.44 -30.79 11.94
C ASN A 345 10.97 -30.97 11.54
N GLU A 346 10.03 -30.42 12.32
CA GLU A 346 8.60 -30.41 12.02
C GLU A 346 8.16 -29.06 11.43
N ILE A 347 9.06 -28.07 11.36
CA ILE A 347 8.78 -26.73 10.84
C ILE A 347 9.31 -26.64 9.41
N ASP A 348 8.39 -26.49 8.46
CA ASP A 348 8.73 -26.15 7.09
C ASP A 348 9.11 -24.66 7.04
N LEU A 349 10.40 -24.36 6.82
CA LEU A 349 10.95 -23.00 6.82
C LEU A 349 11.56 -22.67 5.45
N ALA A 350 11.00 -21.66 4.79
CA ALA A 350 11.61 -21.03 3.62
C ALA A 350 12.19 -19.67 4.01
N ILE A 351 13.46 -19.42 3.69
CA ILE A 351 14.18 -18.19 4.05
C ILE A 351 15.00 -17.71 2.85
N ASN A 352 14.97 -16.41 2.56
CA ASN A 352 15.72 -15.80 1.46
C ASN A 352 16.25 -14.43 1.89
N ILE A 353 17.41 -14.04 1.37
CA ILE A 353 17.98 -12.70 1.57
C ILE A 353 17.31 -11.69 0.64
N VAL A 354 16.94 -10.54 1.22
CA VAL A 354 16.30 -9.42 0.54
C VAL A 354 16.80 -8.12 1.15
N TYR A 355 16.91 -7.07 0.34
CA TYR A 355 17.43 -5.78 0.76
C TYR A 355 16.31 -4.79 1.07
N VAL A 356 16.38 -4.17 2.24
CA VAL A 356 15.51 -3.07 2.67
C VAL A 356 16.20 -1.75 2.31
N PRO A 357 15.60 -0.88 1.48
CA PRO A 357 16.15 0.43 1.20
C PRO A 357 15.90 1.37 2.39
N VAL A 358 16.95 2.05 2.85
CA VAL A 358 16.94 2.95 3.99
C VAL A 358 17.63 4.25 3.59
N TRP A 359 16.96 5.38 3.79
CA TRP A 359 17.59 6.68 3.73
C TRP A 359 18.31 6.95 5.05
N GLU A 360 19.63 7.03 5.02
CA GLU A 360 20.41 7.60 6.10
C GLU A 360 20.57 9.09 5.82
N ILE A 361 20.12 9.94 6.76
CA ILE A 361 20.25 11.39 6.67
C ILE A 361 21.09 11.90 7.84
N GLN A 362 22.24 12.49 7.53
CA GLN A 362 23.12 13.09 8.51
C GLN A 362 22.80 14.57 8.70
N GLY A 363 22.53 14.96 9.95
CA GLY A 363 22.44 16.36 10.39
C GLY A 363 23.72 16.78 11.12
N LYS A 364 23.72 17.99 11.68
CA LYS A 364 24.90 18.54 12.38
C LYS A 364 25.36 17.74 13.61
N GLN A 365 24.45 17.04 14.29
CA GLN A 365 24.74 16.37 15.58
C GLN A 365 24.17 14.95 15.66
N ASN A 366 23.41 14.52 14.66
CA ASN A 366 22.60 13.32 14.72
C ASN A 366 22.27 12.83 13.31
N THR A 367 22.13 11.51 13.21
CA THR A 367 21.75 10.81 11.99
C THR A 367 20.36 10.22 12.18
N ILE A 368 19.56 10.21 11.11
CA ILE A 368 18.24 9.58 11.10
C ILE A 368 18.20 8.57 9.96
N ASP A 369 17.75 7.37 10.29
CA ASP A 369 17.42 6.34 9.32
C ASP A 369 15.91 6.31 9.06
N ILE A 370 15.54 6.32 7.79
CA ILE A 370 14.14 6.26 7.35
C ILE A 370 13.99 5.10 6.38
N ASN A 371 13.09 4.17 6.66
CA ASN A 371 12.76 3.11 5.72
C ASN A 371 12.17 3.71 4.44
N ALA A 372 12.83 3.50 3.30
CA ALA A 372 12.40 4.10 2.04
C ALA A 372 11.21 3.37 1.39
N TYR A 373 10.82 2.20 1.92
CA TYR A 373 9.64 1.45 1.49
C TYR A 373 8.33 1.98 2.11
N ASP A 374 8.34 2.32 3.40
CA ASP A 374 7.12 2.71 4.14
C ASP A 374 7.21 4.09 4.84
N GLY A 375 8.39 4.70 4.84
CA GLY A 375 8.63 6.02 5.42
C GLY A 375 8.75 6.08 6.93
N HIS A 376 8.77 4.94 7.63
CA HIS A 376 8.95 4.93 9.08
C HIS A 376 10.38 5.29 9.44
N ILE A 377 10.50 6.13 10.47
CA ILE A 377 11.78 6.48 11.07
C ILE A 377 12.20 5.30 11.96
N LEU A 378 13.41 4.80 11.73
CA LEU A 378 13.93 3.65 12.44
C LEU A 378 14.51 4.12 13.78
N GLU A 379 14.02 3.52 14.87
CA GLU A 379 14.44 3.88 16.23
C GLU A 379 15.73 3.17 16.63
N THR A 380 15.98 2.00 16.03
CA THR A 380 17.20 1.23 16.19
C THR A 380 18.12 1.43 14.99
N PRO A 381 19.44 1.52 15.21
CA PRO A 381 20.41 1.56 14.11
C PRO A 381 20.23 0.34 13.21
N VAL A 382 20.26 0.56 11.90
CA VAL A 382 20.12 -0.52 10.91
C VAL A 382 21.42 -1.26 10.63
N ASP A 383 22.54 -0.65 11.01
CA ASP A 383 23.89 -1.19 10.91
C ASP A 383 24.75 -0.82 12.15
N ASP A 384 25.94 -1.42 12.24
CA ASP A 384 26.89 -1.19 13.35
C ASP A 384 27.77 0.06 13.15
N ASP A 385 27.61 0.79 12.03
CA ASP A 385 28.46 1.92 11.64
C ASP A 385 28.07 3.23 12.36
N ALA A 386 27.39 3.13 13.51
CA ALA A 386 27.10 4.27 14.36
C ALA A 386 28.40 4.91 14.86
N GLU A 387 28.91 5.90 14.12
CA GLU A 387 29.92 6.82 14.61
C GLU A 387 29.32 7.58 15.80
N PHE A 388 29.71 7.17 17.01
CA PHE A 388 29.46 7.95 18.22
C PHE A 388 30.23 9.28 18.09
N VAL A 389 29.51 10.39 17.94
CA VAL A 389 30.05 11.76 18.03
C VAL A 389 29.96 12.27 19.46
#